data_AF-F8C1Y4-F1
#
_entry.id   AF-F8C1Y4-F1
#
_cell.length_a   1.000
_cell.length_b   1.000
_cell.length_c   1.000
_cell.angle_alpha   90.00
_cell.angle_beta   90.00
_cell.angle_gamma   90.00
#
_symmetry.space_group_name_H-M   'P 1'
#
loop_
_entity.id
_entity.type
_entity.pdbx_description
1 polymer ?
#
loop_
_entity_poly.entity_id
_entity_poly.type
_entity_poly.pdbx_seq_one_letter_code
_entity_poly.pdbx_strand_id
1 'polypeptide(L)'
;MDLSRFSDEELIEEWAFSLASQEAIETFFDDYSAEATLPYRTEIHKRGLDNHPKVIEADKKLIQYALKEKPYPPVITDDYEPPLEYWWWHIDKIGERTYPAELLPEHLRELYLQGF
;
A
#
# COMPACT_ATOMS: atom_id res chain seq x y z
N MET A 1 -15.22 -0.68 -8.39
CA MET A 1 -14.58 -1.36 -9.54
C MET A 1 -14.68 -2.87 -9.32
N ASP A 2 -15.10 -3.66 -10.31
CA ASP A 2 -15.04 -5.13 -10.19
C ASP A 2 -13.65 -5.62 -10.60
N LEU A 3 -12.84 -5.96 -9.59
CA LEU A 3 -11.47 -6.46 -9.76
C LEU A 3 -11.39 -7.99 -9.90
N SER A 4 -12.48 -8.71 -9.67
CA SER A 4 -12.50 -10.17 -9.74
C SER A 4 -12.24 -10.70 -11.16
N ARG A 5 -12.45 -9.86 -12.19
CA ARG A 5 -12.21 -10.17 -13.60
C ARG A 5 -10.75 -10.17 -14.03
N PHE A 6 -9.85 -9.56 -13.24
CA PHE A 6 -8.42 -9.52 -13.57
C PHE A 6 -7.73 -10.81 -13.09
N SER A 7 -6.76 -11.26 -13.88
CA SER A 7 -5.85 -12.33 -13.48
C SER A 7 -4.92 -11.89 -12.35
N ASP A 8 -4.33 -12.87 -11.66
CA ASP A 8 -3.37 -12.61 -10.58
C ASP A 8 -2.16 -11.80 -11.08
N GLU A 9 -1.68 -12.10 -12.29
CA GLU A 9 -0.58 -11.38 -12.93
C GLU A 9 -0.96 -9.92 -13.20
N GLU A 10 -2.13 -9.65 -13.78
CA GLU A 10 -2.59 -8.27 -14.05
C GLU A 10 -2.72 -7.45 -12.76
N LEU A 11 -3.24 -8.04 -11.67
CA LEU A 11 -3.33 -7.35 -10.39
C LEU A 11 -1.96 -7.00 -9.82
N ILE A 12 -1.02 -7.96 -9.87
CA ILE A 12 0.34 -7.79 -9.38
C ILE A 12 1.10 -6.74 -10.20
N GLU A 13 0.99 -6.79 -11.53
CA GLU A 13 1.65 -5.81 -12.41
C GLU A 13 1.10 -4.40 -12.18
N GLU A 14 -0.22 -4.25 -12.04
CA GLU A 14 -0.81 -2.93 -11.80
C GLU A 14 -0.34 -2.31 -10.47
N TRP A 15 -0.31 -3.13 -9.41
CA TRP A 15 0.21 -2.71 -8.11
C TRP A 15 1.70 -2.35 -8.18
N ALA A 16 2.50 -3.19 -8.81
CA ALA A 16 3.94 -2.95 -8.95
C ALA A 16 4.26 -1.73 -9.83
N PHE A 17 3.47 -1.52 -10.90
CA PHE A 17 3.60 -0.40 -11.81
C PHE A 17 3.30 0.93 -11.11
N SER A 18 2.23 0.98 -10.31
CA SER A 18 1.81 2.16 -9.54
C SER A 18 2.87 2.64 -8.54
N LEU A 19 3.81 1.77 -8.18
CA LEU A 19 4.87 2.03 -7.19
C LEU A 19 6.28 1.81 -7.79
N ALA A 20 6.40 1.84 -9.12
CA ALA A 20 7.64 1.47 -9.81
C ALA A 20 8.78 2.49 -9.62
N SER A 21 8.46 3.76 -9.41
CA SER A 21 9.40 4.88 -9.27
C SER A 21 8.93 5.86 -8.19
N GLN A 22 9.82 6.76 -7.74
CA GLN A 22 9.44 7.83 -6.83
C GLN A 22 8.33 8.72 -7.43
N GLU A 23 8.43 9.07 -8.72
CA GLU A 23 7.40 9.83 -9.43
C GLU A 23 6.05 9.11 -9.42
N ALA A 24 6.03 7.78 -9.65
CA ALA A 24 4.80 7.00 -9.58
C ALA A 24 4.18 7.01 -8.17
N ILE A 25 5.01 6.93 -7.13
CA ILE A 25 4.55 7.00 -5.73
C ILE A 25 4.05 8.41 -5.39
N GLU A 26 4.70 9.46 -5.87
CA GLU A 26 4.22 10.85 -5.72
C GLU A 26 2.85 11.00 -6.39
N THR A 27 2.69 10.50 -7.62
CA THR A 27 1.39 10.46 -8.33
C THR A 27 0.35 9.65 -7.56
N PHE A 28 0.73 8.55 -6.90
CA PHE A 28 -0.15 7.77 -6.04
C PHE A 28 -0.77 8.60 -4.90
N PHE A 29 -0.07 9.62 -4.39
CA PHE A 29 -0.56 10.50 -3.32
C PHE A 29 -1.21 11.82 -3.80
N ASP A 30 -0.93 12.28 -5.01
CA ASP A 30 -1.35 13.62 -5.49
C ASP A 30 -2.77 13.64 -6.12
N ASP A 31 -3.20 12.54 -6.78
CA ASP A 31 -4.24 12.62 -7.84
C ASP A 31 -5.41 11.62 -7.73
N TYR A 32 -6.07 11.47 -6.57
CA TYR A 32 -7.17 10.47 -6.32
C TYR A 32 -6.80 9.02 -6.66
N SER A 33 -5.55 8.78 -7.06
CA SER A 33 -5.01 7.55 -7.59
C SER A 33 -4.91 6.49 -6.50
N ALA A 34 -4.60 6.88 -5.26
CA ALA A 34 -4.68 5.98 -4.11
C ALA A 34 -6.05 5.28 -3.99
N GLU A 35 -7.16 6.00 -4.18
CA GLU A 35 -8.51 5.41 -4.10
C GLU A 35 -8.73 4.35 -5.20
N ALA A 36 -8.17 4.57 -6.40
CA ALA A 36 -8.25 3.62 -7.50
C ALA A 36 -7.27 2.44 -7.34
N THR A 37 -6.11 2.66 -6.73
CA THR A 37 -4.99 1.69 -6.67
C THR A 37 -5.06 0.80 -5.42
N LEU A 38 -5.42 1.32 -4.25
CA LEU A 38 -5.53 0.55 -3.00
C LEU A 38 -6.50 -0.65 -3.06
N PRO A 39 -7.59 -0.62 -3.85
CA PRO A 39 -8.40 -1.80 -4.12
C PRO A 39 -7.63 -2.97 -4.77
N TYR A 40 -6.62 -2.71 -5.60
CA TYR A 40 -5.78 -3.77 -6.17
C TYR A 40 -5.01 -4.50 -5.09
N ARG A 41 -4.41 -3.77 -4.13
CA ARG A 41 -3.71 -4.39 -3.00
C ARG A 41 -4.64 -5.23 -2.13
N THR A 42 -5.87 -4.77 -1.97
CA THR A 42 -6.93 -5.51 -1.25
C THR A 42 -7.29 -6.81 -1.96
N GLU A 43 -7.43 -6.80 -3.28
CA GLU A 43 -7.72 -8.00 -4.06
C GLU A 43 -6.54 -8.99 -4.07
N ILE A 44 -5.30 -8.51 -4.20
CA ILE A 44 -4.07 -9.31 -4.06
C ILE A 44 -4.04 -10.04 -2.71
N HIS A 45 -4.37 -9.35 -1.62
CA HIS A 45 -4.44 -9.94 -0.28
C HIS A 45 -5.52 -11.03 -0.19
N LYS A 46 -6.74 -10.75 -0.68
CA LYS A 46 -7.84 -11.72 -0.69
C LYS A 46 -7.49 -13.02 -1.43
N ARG A 47 -6.64 -12.94 -2.44
CA ARG A 47 -6.15 -14.10 -3.22
C ARG A 47 -4.93 -14.80 -2.60
N GLY A 48 -4.42 -14.32 -1.46
CA GLY A 48 -3.28 -14.91 -0.77
C GLY A 48 -1.94 -14.67 -1.47
N LEU A 49 -1.84 -13.58 -2.24
CA LEU A 49 -0.67 -13.27 -3.08
C LEU A 49 0.34 -12.32 -2.40
N ASP A 50 0.17 -12.05 -1.10
CA ASP A 50 1.01 -11.11 -0.34
C ASP A 50 2.50 -11.39 -0.41
N ASN A 51 2.88 -12.67 -0.50
CA ASN A 51 4.27 -13.11 -0.51
C ASN A 51 4.89 -13.13 -1.91
N HIS A 52 4.17 -12.68 -2.95
CA HIS A 52 4.73 -12.61 -4.29
C HIS A 52 5.89 -11.58 -4.34
N PRO A 53 7.04 -11.87 -4.98
CA PRO A 53 8.21 -10.99 -4.94
C PRO A 53 7.94 -9.55 -5.39
N LYS A 54 7.13 -9.37 -6.44
CA LYS A 54 6.74 -8.02 -6.93
C LYS A 54 5.86 -7.26 -5.94
N VAL A 55 4.98 -7.97 -5.21
CA VAL A 55 4.10 -7.36 -4.20
C VAL A 55 4.95 -6.90 -3.01
N ILE A 56 5.83 -7.76 -2.52
CA ILE A 56 6.79 -7.41 -1.45
C ILE A 56 7.63 -6.20 -1.84
N GLU A 57 8.17 -6.16 -3.06
CA GLU A 57 9.00 -5.04 -3.52
C GLU A 57 8.19 -3.72 -3.56
N ALA A 58 6.99 -3.75 -4.11
CA ALA A 58 6.09 -2.60 -4.18
C ALA A 58 5.69 -2.12 -2.77
N ASP A 59 5.30 -3.03 -1.89
CA ASP A 59 4.92 -2.75 -0.50
C ASP A 59 6.08 -2.07 0.25
N LYS A 60 7.32 -2.55 0.06
CA LYS A 60 8.53 -1.93 0.64
C LYS A 60 8.74 -0.51 0.14
N LYS A 61 8.62 -0.25 -1.16
CA LYS A 61 8.79 1.09 -1.74
C LYS A 61 7.77 2.07 -1.16
N LEU A 62 6.51 1.65 -1.04
CA LEU A 62 5.44 2.47 -0.47
C LEU A 62 5.73 2.83 1.00
N ILE A 63 6.09 1.84 1.83
CA ILE A 63 6.40 2.10 3.25
C ILE A 63 7.66 2.95 3.42
N GLN A 64 8.71 2.71 2.65
CA GLN A 64 9.92 3.53 2.69
C GLN A 64 9.61 5.00 2.35
N TYR A 65 8.81 5.23 1.31
CA TYR A 65 8.36 6.56 0.95
C TYR A 65 7.53 7.19 2.08
N ALA A 66 6.55 6.46 2.61
CA ALA A 66 5.67 6.95 3.68
C ALA A 66 6.45 7.39 4.93
N LEU A 67 7.44 6.60 5.34
CA LEU A 67 8.28 6.91 6.50
C LEU A 67 9.18 8.13 6.29
N LYS A 68 9.59 8.38 5.04
CA LYS A 68 10.49 9.48 4.70
C LYS A 68 9.74 10.79 4.49
N GLU A 69 8.66 10.76 3.69
CA GLU A 69 7.98 11.96 3.21
C GLU A 69 6.74 12.33 4.05
N LYS A 70 6.23 11.41 4.88
CA LYS A 70 5.03 11.60 5.71
C LYS A 70 3.84 12.12 4.88
N PRO A 71 3.40 11.36 3.86
CA PRO A 71 2.34 11.80 2.96
C PRO A 71 1.03 12.00 3.71
N TYR A 72 0.18 12.86 3.15
CA TYR A 72 -1.20 12.98 3.61
C TYR A 72 -1.92 11.62 3.51
N PRO A 73 -2.94 11.39 4.35
CA PRO A 73 -3.78 10.21 4.23
C PRO A 73 -4.37 10.11 2.82
N PRO A 74 -4.46 8.90 2.23
CA PRO A 74 -5.21 8.72 1.01
C PRO A 74 -6.62 9.26 1.20
N VAL A 75 -7.12 10.05 0.26
CA VAL A 75 -8.47 10.60 0.33
C VAL A 75 -9.46 9.43 0.17
N ILE A 76 -10.09 9.02 1.26
CA ILE A 76 -11.19 8.05 1.24
C ILE A 76 -12.48 8.87 1.17
N THR A 77 -13.19 8.77 0.05
CA THR A 77 -14.36 9.61 -0.25
C THR A 77 -15.63 9.17 0.48
N ASP A 78 -15.65 7.96 1.01
CA ASP A 78 -16.73 7.40 1.83
C ASP A 78 -16.38 7.41 3.33
N ASP A 79 -17.37 7.53 4.22
CA ASP A 79 -17.26 7.38 5.69
C ASP A 79 -16.80 5.95 6.14
N TYR A 80 -16.20 5.18 5.23
CA TYR A 80 -15.71 3.85 5.45
C TYR A 80 -14.24 3.88 5.88
N GLU A 81 -13.98 3.51 7.13
CA GLU A 81 -12.62 3.33 7.63
C GLU A 81 -12.21 1.84 7.46
N PRO A 82 -11.22 1.51 6.61
CA PRO A 82 -10.79 0.13 6.41
C PRO A 82 -10.22 -0.47 7.70
N PRO A 83 -10.44 -1.78 7.99
CA PRO A 83 -9.81 -2.45 9.12
C PRO A 83 -8.29 -2.23 9.17
N LEU A 84 -7.74 -2.11 10.38
CA LEU A 84 -6.30 -1.86 10.56
C LEU A 84 -5.44 -2.92 9.88
N GLU A 85 -5.88 -4.19 9.83
CA GLU A 85 -5.19 -5.29 9.13
C GLU A 85 -4.85 -4.98 7.66
N TYR A 86 -5.61 -4.09 7.01
CA TYR A 86 -5.30 -3.60 5.67
C TYR A 86 -4.42 -2.35 5.74
N TRP A 87 -3.18 -2.54 6.19
CA TRP A 87 -2.20 -1.48 6.45
C TRP A 87 -2.02 -0.48 5.28
N TRP A 88 -2.25 -0.91 4.03
CA TRP A 88 -2.11 -0.06 2.85
C TRP A 88 -3.12 1.08 2.80
N TRP A 89 -4.20 1.04 3.58
CA TRP A 89 -5.12 2.16 3.75
C TRP A 89 -4.70 3.15 4.84
N HIS A 90 -3.70 2.79 5.65
CA HIS A 90 -3.27 3.52 6.85
C HIS A 90 -1.84 4.05 6.70
N ILE A 91 -1.48 4.48 5.48
CA ILE A 91 -0.11 4.91 5.16
C ILE A 91 0.28 6.19 5.91
N ASP A 92 -0.69 7.06 6.19
CA ASP A 92 -0.54 8.21 7.09
C ASP A 92 -0.06 7.77 8.47
N LYS A 93 -0.74 6.80 9.10
CA LYS A 93 -0.37 6.29 10.42
C LYS A 93 1.02 5.64 10.40
N ILE A 94 1.40 5.03 9.29
CA ILE A 94 2.76 4.49 9.10
C ILE A 94 3.77 5.64 9.04
N GLY A 95 3.53 6.68 8.24
CA GLY A 95 4.39 7.87 8.17
C GLY A 95 4.51 8.62 9.51
N GLU A 96 3.44 8.67 10.29
CA GLU A 96 3.40 9.27 11.62
C GLU A 96 3.96 8.38 12.74
N ARG A 97 4.30 7.13 12.42
CA ARG A 97 4.72 6.11 13.40
C ARG A 97 3.68 5.82 14.50
N THR A 98 2.40 5.87 14.15
CA THR A 98 1.26 5.57 15.04
C THR A 98 0.57 4.24 14.70
N TYR A 99 0.86 3.66 13.53
CA TYR A 99 0.33 2.35 13.12
C TYR A 99 0.89 1.19 13.98
N PRO A 100 0.07 0.19 14.41
CA PRO A 100 0.56 -0.94 15.21
C PRO A 100 1.53 -1.84 14.43
N ALA A 101 2.78 -1.90 14.86
CA ALA A 101 3.86 -2.60 14.15
C ALA A 101 3.60 -4.10 13.97
N GLU A 102 2.89 -4.73 14.90
CA GLU A 102 2.53 -6.14 14.91
C GLU A 102 1.54 -6.53 13.81
N LEU A 103 0.83 -5.55 13.23
CA LEU A 103 -0.10 -5.77 12.12
C LEU A 103 0.59 -5.69 10.75
N LEU A 104 1.83 -5.19 10.70
CA LEU A 104 2.61 -5.20 9.46
C LEU A 104 3.17 -6.60 9.17
N PRO A 105 3.20 -7.02 7.89
CA PRO A 105 4.01 -8.15 7.45
C PRO A 105 5.45 -8.04 7.94
N GLU A 106 6.09 -9.17 8.27
CA GLU A 106 7.43 -9.19 8.88
C GLU A 106 8.46 -8.33 8.13
N HIS A 107 8.50 -8.46 6.80
CA HIS A 107 9.42 -7.73 5.92
C HIS A 107 9.17 -6.22 5.88
N LEU A 108 7.97 -5.76 6.25
CA LEU A 108 7.59 -4.35 6.36
C LEU A 108 7.79 -3.83 7.78
N ARG A 109 7.50 -4.65 8.79
CA ARG A 109 7.71 -4.34 10.20
C ARG A 109 9.18 -4.03 10.49
N GLU A 110 10.11 -4.78 9.90
CA GLU A 110 11.54 -4.50 10.01
C GLU A 110 11.89 -3.08 9.53
N LEU A 111 11.39 -2.69 8.35
CA LEU A 111 11.61 -1.34 7.80
C LEU A 111 10.98 -0.26 8.68
N TYR A 112 9.77 -0.52 9.17
CA TYR A 112 9.03 0.38 10.05
C TYR A 112 9.79 0.67 11.35
N LEU A 113 10.36 -0.36 11.97
CA LEU A 113 11.07 -0.26 13.24
C LEU A 113 12.52 0.25 13.11
N GLN A 114 13.14 0.12 11.93
CA GLN A 114 14.55 0.47 11.75
C GLN A 114 14.89 1.96 11.90
N GLY A 115 13.90 2.87 11.85
CA GLY A 115 14.14 4.30 12.07
C GLY A 115 14.97 4.92 10.95
N PHE A 116 14.33 5.49 9.93
CA PHE A 116 15.01 6.35 8.95
C PHE A 116 15.16 7.77 9.49
#